data_AF-A0A167JD84-F1
#
_entry.id   AF-A0A167JD84-F1
#
_cell.length_a   1.000
_cell.length_b   1.000
_cell.length_c   1.000
_cell.angle_alpha   90.00
_cell.angle_beta   90.00
_cell.angle_gamma   90.00
#
_symmetry.space_group_name_H-M   'P 1'
#
loop_
_entity.id
_entity.type
_entity.pdbx_description
1 polymer ?
#
loop_
_entity_poly.entity_id
_entity_poly.type
_entity_poly.pdbx_seq_one_letter_code
_entity_poly.pdbx_strand_id
1 'polypeptide(L)'
;MQARAQAQVQAAQAQVQEQARTASEEIVLPDIASEYSDSGDENRVRNYVIPNWANSPELRNQLQAQSYLNPDDIFGAIRPLHMDEIFRTRQSRFRARTSSANWAGQDRLTPQEEMEYARRMGFF
;
A
#
# COMPACT_ATOMS: atom_id res chain seq x y z
N MET A 1 -40.37 34.17 3.68
CA MET A 1 -40.38 33.07 2.67
C MET A 1 -38.98 32.53 2.34
N GLN A 2 -37.91 33.34 2.32
CA GLN A 2 -36.56 32.90 1.92
C GLN A 2 -35.86 31.93 2.90
N ALA A 3 -36.06 32.06 4.22
CA ALA A 3 -35.39 31.22 5.21
C ALA A 3 -35.75 29.72 5.12
N ARG A 4 -36.99 29.41 4.73
CA ARG A 4 -37.47 28.02 4.58
C ARG A 4 -36.89 27.35 3.32
N ALA A 5 -36.66 28.14 2.26
CA ALA A 5 -36.03 27.68 1.03
C ALA A 5 -34.54 27.35 1.25
N GLN A 6 -33.82 28.18 2.02
CA GLN A 6 -32.42 27.90 2.37
C GLN A 6 -32.27 26.66 3.26
N ALA A 7 -33.17 26.47 4.23
CA ALA A 7 -33.16 25.29 5.09
C ALA A 7 -33.39 23.98 4.30
N GLN A 8 -34.26 23.99 3.29
CA GLN A 8 -34.48 22.82 2.42
C GLN A 8 -33.25 22.49 1.56
N VAL A 9 -32.56 23.52 1.04
CA VAL A 9 -31.34 23.32 0.25
C VAL A 9 -30.20 22.76 1.11
N GLN A 10 -30.04 23.24 2.34
CA GLN A 10 -29.05 22.71 3.27
C GLN A 10 -29.35 21.27 3.70
N ALA A 11 -30.63 20.94 3.96
CA ALA A 11 -31.04 19.58 4.28
C ALA A 11 -30.79 18.61 3.11
N ALA A 12 -31.05 19.04 1.87
CA ALA A 12 -30.75 18.24 0.68
C ALA A 12 -29.23 18.02 0.49
N GLN A 13 -28.41 19.04 0.75
CA GLN A 13 -26.95 18.91 0.70
C GLN A 13 -26.41 17.97 1.79
N ALA A 14 -26.97 18.01 3.01
CA ALA A 14 -26.63 17.09 4.09
C ALA A 14 -26.99 15.64 3.73
N GLN A 15 -28.17 15.42 3.15
CA GLN A 15 -28.60 14.09 2.70
C GLN A 15 -27.71 13.54 1.57
N VAL A 16 -27.30 14.37 0.61
CA VAL A 16 -26.37 13.97 -0.45
C VAL A 16 -24.98 13.64 0.10
N GLN A 17 -24.51 14.40 1.11
CA GLN A 17 -23.25 14.09 1.79
C GLN A 17 -23.32 12.80 2.60
N GLU A 18 -24.45 12.53 3.25
CA GLU A 18 -24.66 11.31 4.05
C GLU A 18 -24.83 10.08 3.17
N GLN A 19 -25.52 10.19 2.03
CA GLN A 19 -25.59 9.17 0.99
C GLN A 19 -24.21 8.89 0.37
N ALA A 20 -23.40 9.92 0.15
CA ALA A 20 -22.03 9.75 -0.35
C ALA A 20 -21.11 9.05 0.69
N ARG A 21 -21.32 9.30 1.99
CA ARG A 21 -20.59 8.63 3.08
C ARG A 21 -21.00 7.16 3.24
N THR A 22 -22.29 6.86 3.23
CA THR A 22 -22.79 5.47 3.31
C THR A 22 -22.40 4.63 2.09
N ALA A 23 -22.43 5.21 0.89
CA ALA A 23 -21.92 4.56 -0.32
C ALA A 23 -20.41 4.26 -0.28
N SER A 24 -19.64 4.91 0.61
CA SER A 24 -18.23 4.61 0.86
C SER A 24 -17.97 3.63 2.00
N GLU A 25 -18.96 3.35 2.87
CA GLU A 25 -18.85 2.35 3.95
C GLU A 25 -19.27 0.94 3.46
N GLU A 26 -20.14 0.85 2.46
CA GLU A 26 -20.55 -0.40 1.82
C GLU A 26 -19.73 -0.69 0.56
N ILE A 27 -18.41 -0.75 0.71
CA ILE A 27 -17.55 -1.28 -0.35
C ILE A 27 -17.62 -2.80 -0.24
N VAL A 28 -18.56 -3.41 -0.96
CA VAL A 28 -18.47 -4.83 -1.26
C VAL A 28 -17.26 -4.99 -2.18
N LEU A 29 -16.10 -5.25 -1.58
CA LEU A 29 -14.96 -5.68 -2.37
C LEU A 29 -15.41 -6.97 -3.07
N PRO A 30 -15.30 -7.06 -4.41
CA PRO A 30 -15.47 -8.33 -5.07
C PRO A 30 -14.51 -9.34 -4.41
N ASP A 31 -14.94 -10.59 -4.33
CA ASP A 31 -14.04 -11.67 -3.94
C ASP A 31 -12.74 -11.49 -4.70
N ILE A 32 -11.63 -11.49 -3.96
CA ILE A 32 -10.31 -11.36 -4.54
C ILE A 32 -10.27 -12.43 -5.63
N ALA A 33 -10.13 -12.01 -6.89
CA ALA A 33 -9.81 -12.92 -7.96
C ALA A 33 -8.42 -13.44 -7.62
N SER A 34 -8.37 -14.47 -6.78
CA SER A 34 -7.16 -15.18 -6.42
C SER A 34 -6.76 -15.95 -7.67
N GLU A 35 -6.21 -15.24 -8.64
CA GLU A 35 -5.46 -15.78 -9.78
C GLU A 35 -4.29 -16.69 -9.31
N TYR A 36 -3.98 -16.63 -8.02
CA TYR A 36 -3.03 -17.50 -7.33
C TYR A 36 -3.61 -18.85 -6.84
N SER A 37 -4.93 -19.09 -6.89
CA SER A 37 -5.52 -20.38 -6.48
C SER A 37 -5.94 -21.26 -7.66
N ASP A 38 -5.97 -20.71 -8.87
CA ASP A 38 -6.13 -21.47 -10.12
C ASP A 38 -5.08 -20.97 -11.13
N SER A 39 -3.83 -20.94 -10.70
CA SER A 39 -2.72 -20.60 -11.59
C SER A 39 -2.48 -21.79 -12.52
N GLY A 40 -3.18 -21.80 -13.66
CA GLY A 40 -2.72 -22.49 -14.89
C GLY A 40 -1.31 -22.05 -15.35
N ASP A 41 -0.67 -21.17 -14.60
CA ASP A 41 0.73 -20.75 -14.66
C ASP A 41 1.71 -21.78 -14.07
N GLU A 42 1.28 -22.74 -13.24
CA GLU A 42 2.17 -23.82 -12.76
C GLU A 42 2.69 -24.69 -13.91
N ASN A 43 1.99 -24.71 -15.06
CA ASN A 43 2.37 -25.45 -16.25
C ASN A 43 2.93 -24.56 -17.37
N ARG A 44 3.21 -23.27 -17.11
CA ARG A 44 3.98 -22.46 -18.06
C ARG A 44 5.42 -22.94 -18.07
N VAL A 45 5.90 -23.29 -19.26
CA VAL A 45 7.32 -23.60 -19.48
C VAL A 45 8.12 -22.39 -19.00
N ARG A 46 8.96 -22.60 -17.97
CA ARG A 46 9.85 -21.54 -17.48
C ARG A 46 10.81 -21.18 -18.62
N ASN A 47 10.62 -20.02 -19.21
CA ASN A 47 11.43 -19.53 -20.34
C ASN A 47 12.82 -19.03 -19.93
N TYR A 48 13.20 -19.18 -18.66
CA TYR A 48 14.46 -18.71 -18.13
C TYR A 48 15.12 -19.79 -17.26
N VAL A 49 16.44 -19.88 -17.35
CA VAL A 49 17.25 -20.74 -16.50
C VAL A 49 17.45 -20.04 -15.16
N ILE A 50 17.09 -20.71 -14.07
CA ILE A 50 17.32 -20.18 -12.73
C ILE A 50 18.83 -20.18 -12.47
N PRO A 51 19.44 -19.02 -12.15
CA PRO A 51 20.86 -18.97 -11.88
C PRO A 51 21.20 -19.70 -10.57
N ASN A 52 22.44 -20.19 -10.45
CA ASN A 52 22.85 -21.00 -9.31
C ASN A 52 22.71 -20.27 -7.96
N TRP A 53 22.90 -18.95 -7.92
CA TRP A 53 22.73 -18.15 -6.70
C TRP A 53 21.29 -18.12 -6.19
N ALA A 54 20.30 -18.35 -7.07
CA ALA A 54 18.88 -18.41 -6.73
C ALA A 54 18.40 -19.82 -6.38
N ASN A 55 19.32 -20.80 -6.30
CA ASN A 55 19.03 -22.19 -5.90
C ASN A 55 19.74 -22.53 -4.58
N SER A 56 19.15 -23.47 -3.83
CA SER A 56 19.82 -24.09 -2.67
C SER A 56 20.99 -24.95 -3.16
N PRO A 57 22.18 -24.93 -2.51
CA PRO A 57 22.50 -24.36 -1.20
C PRO A 57 22.96 -22.89 -1.21
N GLU A 58 23.36 -22.35 -2.36
CA GLU A 58 23.95 -21.00 -2.47
C GLU A 58 23.02 -19.90 -1.97
N LEU A 59 21.74 -19.96 -2.34
CA LEU A 59 20.72 -19.02 -1.87
C LEU A 59 20.65 -18.96 -0.34
N ARG A 60 20.72 -20.11 0.33
CA ARG A 60 20.65 -20.19 1.80
C ARG A 60 21.87 -19.51 2.44
N ASN A 61 23.06 -19.77 1.91
CA ASN A 61 24.29 -19.15 2.40
C ASN A 61 24.24 -17.63 2.22
N GLN A 62 23.75 -17.14 1.08
CA GLN A 62 23.61 -15.71 0.82
C GLN A 62 22.57 -15.06 1.74
N LEU A 63 21.42 -15.69 1.96
CA LEU A 63 20.40 -15.17 2.88
C LEU A 63 20.91 -15.10 4.33
N GLN A 64 21.71 -16.07 4.77
CA GLN A 64 22.35 -16.04 6.09
C GLN A 64 23.39 -14.91 6.21
N ALA A 65 24.13 -14.62 5.12
CA ALA A 65 25.05 -13.49 5.12
C ALA A 65 24.31 -12.15 5.11
N GLN A 66 23.19 -12.05 4.39
CA GLN A 66 22.37 -10.85 4.27
C GLN A 66 21.51 -10.54 5.51
N SER A 67 21.28 -11.51 6.41
CA SER A 67 20.33 -11.33 7.53
C SER A 67 20.72 -10.25 8.53
N TYR A 68 21.99 -9.85 8.57
CA TYR A 68 22.52 -8.82 9.48
C TYR A 68 22.82 -7.49 8.77
N LEU A 69 22.53 -7.40 7.47
CA LEU A 69 22.74 -6.16 6.71
C LEU A 69 21.55 -5.24 6.89
N ASN A 70 21.81 -4.00 7.29
CA ASN A 70 20.80 -2.98 7.39
C ASN A 70 20.37 -2.53 5.97
N PRO A 71 19.10 -2.73 5.57
CA PRO A 71 18.63 -2.30 4.26
C PRO A 71 18.62 -0.78 4.09
N ASP A 72 18.45 -0.02 5.18
CA ASP A 72 18.40 1.44 5.13
C ASP A 72 19.76 2.05 4.74
N ASP A 73 20.87 1.39 5.07
CA ASP A 73 22.22 1.83 4.68
C ASP A 73 22.49 1.58 3.19
N ILE A 74 21.78 0.63 2.57
CA ILE A 74 21.98 0.24 1.17
C ILE A 74 21.02 1.02 0.26
N PHE A 75 19.73 1.08 0.62
CA PHE A 75 18.67 1.63 -0.23
C PHE A 75 18.22 3.04 0.22
N GLY A 76 18.51 3.42 1.46
CA GLY A 76 18.02 4.65 2.06
C GLY A 76 16.52 4.61 2.40
N ALA A 77 16.03 5.71 2.97
CA ALA A 77 14.63 5.85 3.32
C ALA A 77 13.71 5.83 2.09
N ILE A 78 12.62 5.07 2.19
CA ILE A 78 11.60 4.99 1.12
C ILE A 78 10.93 6.37 0.99
N ARG A 79 11.07 6.97 -0.19
CA ARG A 79 10.46 8.27 -0.50
C ARG A 79 8.95 8.12 -0.74
N PRO A 80 8.17 9.18 -0.49
CA PRO A 80 6.75 9.20 -0.87
C PRO A 80 6.54 8.89 -2.35
N LEU A 81 5.51 8.10 -2.64
CA LEU A 81 5.17 7.72 -4.01
C LEU A 81 4.41 8.85 -4.70
N HIS A 82 5.00 9.42 -5.75
CA HIS A 82 4.38 10.41 -6.62
C HIS A 82 3.78 9.72 -7.84
N MET A 83 2.47 9.46 -7.81
CA MET A 83 1.77 8.75 -8.89
C MET A 83 1.81 9.51 -10.22
N ASP A 84 1.93 10.83 -10.16
CA ASP A 84 2.07 11.74 -11.29
C ASP A 84 3.39 11.57 -12.06
N GLU A 85 4.45 11.15 -11.37
CA GLU A 85 5.76 10.88 -12.00
C GLU A 85 5.78 9.52 -12.71
N ILE A 86 5.08 8.53 -12.16
CA ILE A 86 5.05 7.15 -12.68
C ILE A 86 4.09 7.04 -13.85
N PHE A 87 2.89 7.58 -13.71
CA PHE A 87 1.85 7.50 -14.72
C PHE A 87 1.77 8.82 -15.47
N ARG A 88 2.16 8.80 -16.75
CA ARG A 88 1.92 9.89 -17.71
C ARG A 88 0.43 9.98 -18.09
N THR A 89 -0.46 10.04 -17.10
CA THR A 89 -1.92 10.05 -17.28
C THR A 89 -2.53 11.24 -16.55
N ARG A 90 -3.77 11.60 -16.90
CA ARG A 90 -4.44 12.75 -16.29
C ARG A 90 -4.81 12.43 -14.84
N GLN A 91 -4.47 13.35 -13.93
CA GLN A 91 -4.74 13.33 -12.48
C GLN A 91 -6.18 12.96 -12.08
N SER A 92 -7.15 13.14 -12.98
CA SER A 92 -8.57 12.86 -12.77
C SER A 92 -8.90 11.39 -12.44
N ARG A 93 -8.01 10.43 -12.71
CA ARG A 93 -8.21 9.02 -12.34
C ARG A 93 -7.67 8.67 -10.95
N PHE A 94 -6.93 9.57 -10.30
CA PHE A 94 -6.51 9.36 -8.92
C PHE A 94 -7.68 9.71 -8.01
N ARG A 95 -8.17 8.70 -7.29
CA ARG A 95 -9.21 8.90 -6.27
C ARG A 95 -8.60 9.74 -5.14
N ALA A 96 -9.41 10.61 -4.54
CA ALA A 96 -9.00 11.36 -3.35
C ALA A 96 -8.58 10.38 -2.25
N ARG A 97 -7.50 10.71 -1.53
CA ARG A 97 -6.99 9.89 -0.43
C ARG A 97 -8.08 9.72 0.62
N THR A 98 -8.47 8.48 0.89
CA THR A 98 -9.37 8.10 1.99
C THR A 98 -8.55 7.83 3.25
N SER A 99 -9.22 7.61 4.38
CA SER A 99 -8.58 7.41 5.69
C SER A 99 -7.51 6.31 5.72
N SER A 100 -7.64 5.25 4.91
CA SER A 100 -6.65 4.17 4.78
C SER A 100 -5.31 4.60 4.18
N ALA A 101 -5.25 5.77 3.55
CA ALA A 101 -4.03 6.34 2.97
C ALA A 101 -3.44 7.45 3.84
N ASN A 102 -3.96 7.71 5.04
CA ASN A 102 -3.48 8.75 5.94
C ASN A 102 -2.75 8.18 7.16
N TRP A 103 -1.47 7.84 6.96
CA TRP A 103 -0.55 7.42 8.03
C TRP A 103 0.22 8.60 8.64
N ALA A 104 -0.14 9.84 8.29
CA ALA A 104 0.49 11.06 8.78
C ALA A 104 -0.18 11.48 10.11
N GLY A 105 0.11 10.75 11.19
CA GLY A 105 -0.51 10.98 12.50
C GLY A 105 0.08 10.07 13.57
N GLN A 106 -0.80 9.52 14.42
CA GLN A 106 -0.42 8.57 15.48
C GLN A 106 0.13 7.25 14.96
N ASP A 107 -0.19 6.86 13.72
CA ASP A 107 0.25 5.59 13.13
C ASP A 107 1.66 5.64 12.52
N ARG A 108 2.40 6.74 12.71
CA ARG A 108 3.80 6.85 12.25
C ARG A 108 4.71 6.11 13.23
N LEU A 109 5.71 5.40 12.70
CA LEU A 109 6.80 4.85 13.50
C LEU A 109 7.48 5.95 14.33
N THR A 110 7.63 5.67 15.61
CA THR A 110 8.39 6.49 16.54
C THR A 110 9.88 6.16 16.46
N PRO A 111 10.77 7.10 16.80
CA PRO A 111 12.20 6.83 16.85
C PRO A 111 12.57 5.69 17.82
N GLN A 112 11.76 5.48 18.85
CA GLN A 112 11.95 4.40 19.82
C GLN A 112 11.73 3.04 19.18
N GLU A 113 10.65 2.88 18.41
CA GLU A 113 10.35 1.65 17.66
C GLU A 113 11.41 1.35 16.60
N GLU A 114 11.89 2.38 15.89
CA GLU A 114 13.00 2.26 14.93
C GLU A 114 14.29 1.74 15.60
N MET A 115 14.66 2.31 16.76
CA MET A 115 15.82 1.87 17.53
C MET A 115 15.67 0.46 18.10
N GLU A 116 14.48 0.09 18.59
CA GLU A 116 14.20 -1.26 19.09
C GLU A 116 14.26 -2.29 17.97
N TYR A 117 13.73 -1.96 16.79
CA TYR A 117 13.83 -2.77 15.58
C TYR A 117 15.30 -2.98 15.19
N ALA A 118 16.07 -1.90 15.08
CA ALA A 118 17.49 -1.96 14.73
C ALA A 118 18.28 -2.85 15.71
N ARG A 119 18.04 -2.68 17.03
CA ARG A 119 18.65 -3.53 18.07
C ARG A 119 18.26 -5.00 17.91
N ARG A 120 16.98 -5.30 17.65
CA ARG A 120 16.48 -6.67 17.48
C ARG A 120 17.12 -7.35 16.26
N MET A 121 17.32 -6.60 15.19
CA MET A 121 17.91 -7.10 13.95
C MET A 121 19.44 -7.14 13.98
N GLY A 122 20.07 -6.50 14.97
CA GLY A 122 21.52 -6.39 15.06
C GLY A 122 22.11 -5.33 14.12
N PHE A 123 21.30 -4.34 13.74
CA PHE A 123 21.72 -3.17 12.99
C PHE A 123 22.19 -2.12 14.02
N PHE A 124 23.49 -2.07 14.32
CA PHE A 124 24.06 -1.15 15.31
C PHE A 124 25.41 -0.61 14.86
#